data_AF-A0A537YN33-F1
#
_entry.id   AF-A0A537YN33-F1
#
_cell.length_a   1.000
_cell.length_b   1.000
_cell.length_c   1.000
_cell.angle_alpha   90.00
_cell.angle_beta   90.00
_cell.angle_gamma   90.00
#
_symmetry.space_group_name_H-M   'P 1'
#
loop_
_entity.id
_entity.type
_entity.pdbx_description
1 polymer ?
#
loop_
_entity_poly.entity_id
_entity_poly.type
_entity_poly.pdbx_seq_one_letter_code
_entity_poly.pdbx_strand_id
1 'polypeptide(L)'
;MEAPSPARLFASVAGLALVLLGIVGFFYTASFDGLDDYADGLGGLQVNGWLNLLYLAVGGIGLLVAGVSSRIYALSIGLLFVVLAIVGWGSEWLNVTIAILGLAAAAGTPKSELRAKPARQRS
;
A
#
# COMPACT_ATOMS: atom_id res chain seq x y z
N MET A 1 -21.00 -11.84 -9.74
CA MET A 1 -19.61 -11.33 -9.69
C MET A 1 -18.86 -12.14 -8.66
N GLU A 2 -17.64 -12.57 -8.95
CA GLU A 2 -16.81 -13.30 -7.98
C GLU A 2 -16.26 -12.30 -6.94
N ALA A 3 -16.21 -12.70 -5.67
CA ALA A 3 -15.76 -11.81 -4.60
C ALA A 3 -14.28 -11.43 -4.83
N PRO A 4 -13.90 -10.14 -4.66
CA PRO A 4 -12.51 -9.74 -4.80
C PRO A 4 -11.64 -10.45 -3.76
N SER A 5 -10.44 -10.89 -4.15
CA SER A 5 -9.49 -11.47 -3.20
C SER A 5 -9.05 -10.45 -2.14
N PRO A 6 -8.62 -10.89 -0.95
CA PRO A 6 -8.15 -9.97 0.10
C PRO A 6 -7.05 -9.02 -0.38
N ALA A 7 -6.07 -9.49 -1.17
CA ALA A 7 -5.02 -8.63 -1.70
C ALA A 7 -5.55 -7.58 -2.69
N ARG A 8 -6.58 -7.89 -3.47
CA ARG A 8 -7.21 -6.92 -4.38
C ARG A 8 -8.00 -5.86 -3.62
N LEU A 9 -8.70 -6.25 -2.55
CA LEU A 9 -9.34 -5.29 -1.64
C LEU A 9 -8.31 -4.39 -0.98
N PHE A 10 -7.23 -4.96 -0.45
CA PHE A 10 -6.13 -4.18 0.13
C PHE A 10 -5.54 -3.20 -0.89
N ALA A 11 -5.16 -3.68 -2.09
CA ALA A 11 -4.54 -2.84 -3.12
C ALA A 11 -5.43 -1.66 -3.55
N SER A 12 -6.74 -1.88 -3.65
CA SER A 12 -7.69 -0.83 -4.03
C SER A 12 -8.01 0.13 -2.88
N VAL A 13 -8.36 -0.39 -1.70
CA VAL A 13 -8.78 0.42 -0.55
C VAL A 13 -7.61 1.16 0.08
N ALA A 14 -6.52 0.45 0.41
CA ALA A 14 -5.33 1.09 0.96
C ALA A 14 -4.68 2.00 -0.08
N GLY A 15 -4.70 1.59 -1.37
CA GLY A 15 -4.23 2.42 -2.47
C GLY A 15 -4.96 3.76 -2.54
N LEU A 16 -6.29 3.74 -2.52
CA LEU A 16 -7.11 4.94 -2.51
C LEU A 16 -6.86 5.79 -1.27
N ALA A 17 -6.85 5.18 -0.07
CA ALA A 17 -6.62 5.88 1.17
C ALA A 17 -5.26 6.61 1.19
N LEU A 18 -4.19 5.95 0.72
CA LEU A 18 -2.86 6.53 0.63
C LEU A 18 -2.78 7.68 -0.38
N VAL A 19 -3.41 7.54 -1.54
CA VAL A 19 -3.49 8.66 -2.50
C VAL A 19 -4.18 9.86 -1.86
N LEU A 20 -5.33 9.66 -1.22
CA LEU A 20 -6.05 10.74 -0.54
C LEU A 20 -5.21 11.36 0.57
N LEU A 21 -4.53 10.54 1.37
CA LEU A 21 -3.67 11.01 2.45
C LEU A 21 -2.50 11.83 1.93
N GLY A 22 -1.84 11.40 0.84
CA GLY A 22 -0.77 12.16 0.20
C GLY A 22 -1.26 13.49 -0.38
N ILE A 23 -2.40 13.49 -1.08
CA ILE A 23 -3.02 14.73 -1.60
C ILE A 23 -3.33 15.69 -0.44
N VAL A 24 -4.01 15.20 0.59
CA VAL A 24 -4.41 16.02 1.75
C VAL A 24 -3.17 16.53 2.50
N GLY A 25 -2.14 15.70 2.68
CA GLY A 25 -0.89 16.08 3.32
C GLY A 25 -0.21 17.27 2.63
N PHE A 26 -0.24 17.34 1.30
CA PHE A 26 0.31 18.48 0.56
C PHE A 26 -0.42 19.81 0.82
N PHE A 27 -1.68 19.78 1.26
CA PHE A 27 -2.37 21.00 1.70
C PHE A 27 -1.89 21.50 3.07
N TYR A 28 -1.26 20.65 3.89
CA TYR A 28 -0.65 21.05 5.16
C TYR A 28 0.80 21.52 4.97
N THR A 29 1.60 20.76 4.23
CA THR A 29 2.99 21.13 3.91
C THR A 29 3.46 20.46 2.62
N ALA A 30 4.25 21.21 1.86
CA ALA A 30 4.95 20.73 0.67
C ALA A 30 6.48 20.85 0.82
N SER A 31 6.99 20.99 2.06
CA SER A 31 8.44 21.07 2.28
C SER A 31 9.12 19.72 2.05
N PHE A 32 10.28 19.77 1.40
CA PHE A 32 11.19 18.64 1.16
C PHE A 32 12.54 18.84 1.87
N ASP A 33 12.60 19.72 2.87
CA ASP A 33 13.86 20.13 3.50
C ASP A 33 14.53 19.01 4.33
N GLY A 34 13.73 18.12 4.91
CA GLY A 34 14.21 16.95 5.67
C GLY A 34 13.23 15.78 5.63
N LEU A 35 13.75 14.56 5.85
CA LEU A 35 12.89 13.38 5.96
C LEU A 35 12.11 13.37 7.29
N ASP A 36 12.70 13.88 8.36
CA ASP A 36 12.19 13.93 9.73
C ASP A 36 11.65 15.31 10.14
N ASP A 37 11.66 16.27 9.21
CA ASP A 37 11.01 17.56 9.39
C ASP A 37 9.52 17.41 9.07
N TYR A 38 8.69 17.31 10.11
CA TYR A 38 7.26 17.06 10.00
C TYR A 38 6.45 18.28 10.41
N ALA A 39 5.37 18.54 9.68
CA ALA A 39 4.28 19.37 10.15
C ALA A 39 3.18 18.48 10.77
N ASP A 40 2.41 19.06 11.68
CA ASP A 40 1.21 18.44 12.22
C ASP A 40 0.05 18.59 11.24
N GLY A 41 -0.37 17.49 10.62
CA GLY A 41 -1.56 17.40 9.76
C GLY A 41 -2.68 16.59 10.41
N LEU A 42 -3.93 16.77 9.94
CA LEU A 42 -5.10 15.91 10.24
C LEU A 42 -5.08 15.21 11.61
N GLY A 43 -5.31 15.97 12.69
CA GLY A 43 -5.43 15.37 14.04
C GLY A 43 -4.11 14.86 14.66
N GLY A 44 -2.96 15.35 14.21
CA GLY A 44 -1.63 15.00 14.74
C GLY A 44 -0.87 13.95 13.94
N LEU A 45 -1.29 13.68 12.70
CA LEU A 45 -0.51 12.90 11.76
C LEU A 45 0.69 13.71 11.27
N GLN A 46 1.88 13.14 11.41
CA GLN A 46 3.10 13.68 10.85
C GLN A 46 3.03 13.67 9.32
N VAL A 47 3.24 14.82 8.70
CA VAL A 47 3.25 14.98 7.24
C VAL A 47 4.43 15.84 6.79
N ASN A 48 5.01 15.51 5.64
CA ASN A 48 5.96 16.33 4.89
C ASN A 48 5.95 15.96 3.41
N GLY A 49 6.63 16.74 2.57
CA GLY A 49 6.64 16.55 1.12
C GLY A 49 7.11 15.14 0.72
N TRP A 50 8.16 14.61 1.37
CA TRP A 50 8.69 13.28 1.09
C TRP A 50 7.69 12.16 1.44
N LEU A 51 7.06 12.25 2.61
CA LEU A 51 6.08 11.27 3.08
C LEU A 51 4.79 11.31 2.24
N ASN A 52 4.32 12.52 1.93
CA ASN A 52 3.16 12.73 1.07
C ASN A 52 3.40 12.17 -0.34
N LEU A 53 4.60 12.38 -0.88
CA LEU A 53 5.01 11.82 -2.16
C LEU A 53 5.08 10.29 -2.11
N LEU A 54 5.59 9.70 -1.03
CA LEU A 54 5.58 8.25 -0.84
C LEU A 54 4.14 7.72 -0.86
N TYR A 55 3.22 8.33 -0.10
CA TYR A 55 1.81 7.91 -0.07
C TYR A 55 1.14 8.00 -1.45
N LEU A 56 1.39 9.06 -2.22
CA LEU A 56 0.92 9.18 -3.60
C LEU A 56 1.48 8.06 -4.48
N ALA A 57 2.79 7.82 -4.41
CA ALA A 57 3.46 6.84 -5.26
C ALA A 57 2.97 5.42 -4.97
N VAL A 58 3.03 4.98 -3.71
CA VAL A 58 2.62 3.62 -3.35
C VAL A 58 1.11 3.42 -3.46
N GLY A 59 0.32 4.46 -3.17
CA GLY A 59 -1.13 4.42 -3.30
C GLY A 59 -1.56 4.32 -4.76
N GLY A 60 -0.96 5.15 -5.61
CA GLY A 60 -1.20 5.15 -7.06
C GLY A 60 -0.81 3.83 -7.70
N ILE A 61 0.36 3.28 -7.35
CA ILE A 61 0.76 1.94 -7.80
C ILE A 61 -0.28 0.90 -7.40
N GLY A 62 -0.81 0.96 -6.16
CA GLY A 62 -1.85 0.04 -5.67
C GLY A 62 -3.10 0.06 -6.53
N LEU A 63 -3.61 1.25 -6.85
CA LEU A 63 -4.76 1.43 -7.71
C LEU A 63 -4.52 0.88 -9.13
N LEU A 64 -3.32 1.11 -9.69
CA LEU A 64 -2.97 0.66 -11.04
C LEU A 64 -2.82 -0.87 -11.12
N VAL A 65 -2.28 -1.52 -10.08
CA VAL A 65 -1.97 -2.96 -10.11
C VAL A 65 -3.01 -3.83 -9.41
N ALA A 66 -4.05 -3.25 -8.81
CA ALA A 66 -5.08 -3.98 -8.06
C ALA A 66 -5.74 -5.13 -8.85
N GLY A 67 -5.88 -4.96 -10.17
CA GLY A 67 -6.46 -5.98 -11.06
C GLY A 67 -5.47 -7.02 -11.59
N VAL A 68 -4.16 -6.79 -11.48
CA VAL A 68 -3.14 -7.57 -12.22
C VAL A 68 -2.15 -8.26 -11.28
N SER A 69 -1.64 -7.56 -10.27
CA SER A 69 -0.55 -8.02 -9.42
C SER A 69 -0.77 -7.69 -7.94
N SER A 70 -2.03 -7.79 -7.49
CA SER A 70 -2.45 -7.38 -6.15
C SER A 70 -1.74 -8.11 -5.02
N ARG A 71 -1.46 -9.41 -5.18
CA ARG A 71 -0.76 -10.21 -4.16
C ARG A 71 0.68 -9.76 -3.94
N ILE A 72 1.42 -9.52 -5.03
CA ILE A 72 2.81 -9.03 -4.95
C ILE A 72 2.79 -7.62 -4.36
N TYR A 73 1.87 -6.76 -4.80
CA TYR A 73 1.69 -5.44 -4.22
C TYR A 73 1.45 -5.50 -2.71
N ALA A 74 0.47 -6.29 -2.25
CA ALA A 74 0.13 -6.41 -0.84
C ALA A 74 1.32 -6.87 0.01
N LEU A 75 2.11 -7.82 -0.50
CA LEU A 75 3.31 -8.29 0.18
C LEU A 75 4.41 -7.21 0.21
N SER A 76 4.72 -6.60 -0.93
CA SER A 76 5.76 -5.58 -1.04
C SER A 76 5.45 -4.35 -0.20
N ILE A 77 4.22 -3.86 -0.25
CA ILE A 77 3.79 -2.72 0.56
C ILE A 77 3.71 -3.10 2.03
N GLY A 78 3.21 -4.29 2.37
CA GLY A 78 3.24 -4.78 3.75
C GLY A 78 4.65 -4.75 4.33
N LEU A 79 5.64 -5.28 3.60
CA LEU A 79 7.05 -5.29 4.02
C LEU A 79 7.67 -3.89 4.06
N LEU A 80 7.39 -3.04 3.07
CA LEU A 80 7.87 -1.66 3.05
C LEU A 80 7.44 -0.93 4.32
N PHE A 81 6.17 -1.03 4.68
CA PHE A 81 5.64 -0.34 5.86
C PHE A 81 6.10 -0.97 7.19
N VAL A 82 6.50 -2.26 7.22
CA VAL A 82 7.26 -2.81 8.37
C VAL A 82 8.59 -2.06 8.51
N VAL A 83 9.34 -1.88 7.42
CA VAL A 83 10.62 -1.17 7.46
C VAL A 83 10.43 0.27 7.93
N LEU A 84 9.40 0.97 7.42
CA LEU A 84 9.10 2.34 7.85
C LEU A 84 8.75 2.43 9.33
N ALA A 85 7.99 1.45 9.87
CA ALA A 85 7.69 1.38 11.29
C ALA A 85 8.97 1.18 12.14
N ILE A 86 9.87 0.28 11.72
CA ILE A 86 11.12 0.01 12.44
C ILE A 86 12.05 1.23 12.42
N VAL A 87 12.16 1.92 11.28
CA VAL A 87 12.99 3.12 11.15
C VAL A 87 12.38 4.33 11.86
N GLY A 88 11.06 4.32 12.12
CA GLY A 88 10.35 5.44 12.75
C GLY A 88 10.10 6.60 11.79
N TRP A 89 9.96 6.33 10.49
CA TRP A 89 9.69 7.37 9.49
C TRP A 89 8.18 7.53 9.25
N GLY A 90 7.66 8.73 9.54
CA GLY A 90 6.23 9.05 9.52
C GLY A 90 5.43 8.44 10.68
N SER A 91 4.12 8.33 10.51
CA SER A 91 3.23 7.83 11.57
C SER A 91 3.39 6.33 11.82
N GLU A 92 3.92 5.99 13.00
CA GLU A 92 4.13 4.59 13.43
C GLU A 92 2.85 3.75 13.38
N TRP A 93 1.75 4.26 13.95
CA TRP A 93 0.46 3.55 13.98
C TRP A 93 -0.07 3.25 12.59
N LEU A 94 0.05 4.22 11.66
CA LEU A 94 -0.36 4.03 10.27
C LEU A 94 0.54 3.00 9.59
N ASN A 95 1.85 3.06 9.84
CA ASN A 95 2.79 2.13 9.26
C ASN A 95 2.53 0.69 9.70
N VAL A 96 2.36 0.46 10.99
CA VAL A 96 2.02 -0.86 11.55
C VAL A 96 0.69 -1.37 11.01
N THR A 97 -0.31 -0.51 10.90
CA THR A 97 -1.64 -0.88 10.37
C THR A 97 -1.54 -1.37 8.91
N ILE A 98 -0.87 -0.60 8.04
CA ILE A 98 -0.70 -0.96 6.63
C ILE A 98 0.15 -2.22 6.49
N ALA A 99 1.21 -2.35 7.30
CA ALA A 99 2.08 -3.51 7.33
C ALA A 99 1.30 -4.80 7.62
N ILE A 100 0.54 -4.82 8.72
CA ILE A 100 -0.25 -5.99 9.14
C ILE A 100 -1.30 -6.31 8.08
N LEU A 101 -2.06 -5.31 7.61
CA LEU A 101 -3.11 -5.52 6.62
C LEU A 101 -2.55 -6.04 5.29
N GLY A 102 -1.42 -5.50 4.82
CA GLY A 102 -0.79 -5.92 3.58
C GLY A 102 -0.28 -7.36 3.64
N LEU A 103 0.43 -7.71 4.71
CA LEU A 103 0.93 -9.07 4.94
C LEU A 103 -0.20 -10.08 5.11
N ALA A 104 -1.22 -9.75 5.90
CA ALA A 104 -2.40 -10.59 6.08
C ALA A 104 -3.17 -10.79 4.77
N ALA A 105 -3.36 -9.74 3.98
CA ALA A 105 -4.02 -9.81 2.68
C ALA A 105 -3.22 -10.65 1.67
N ALA A 106 -1.89 -10.55 1.68
CA ALA A 106 -1.02 -11.38 0.85
C ALA A 106 -1.03 -12.86 1.27
N ALA A 107 -1.09 -13.14 2.58
CA ALA A 107 -1.20 -14.50 3.12
C ALA A 107 -2.56 -15.14 2.80
N GLY A 108 -3.65 -14.36 2.91
CA GLY A 108 -5.00 -14.80 2.59
C GLY A 108 -5.32 -14.88 1.09
N THR A 109 -4.38 -14.48 0.22
CA THR A 109 -4.57 -14.57 -1.25
C THR A 109 -3.74 -15.72 -1.82
N PRO A 110 -4.36 -16.69 -2.51
CA PRO A 110 -3.64 -17.81 -3.11
C PRO A 110 -2.58 -17.33 -4.10
N LYS A 111 -1.43 -18.04 -4.19
CA LYS A 111 -0.57 -17.94 -5.37
C LYS A 111 -1.37 -18.60 -6.50
N SER A 112 -1.92 -17.82 -7.42
CA SER A 112 -2.55 -18.37 -8.62
C SER A 112 -1.55 -19.34 -9.27
N GLU A 113 -1.86 -20.64 -9.26
CA GLU A 113 -1.03 -21.64 -9.93
C GLU A 113 -0.87 -21.22 -11.39
N LEU A 114 0.39 -21.00 -11.78
CA LEU A 114 0.80 -20.77 -13.14
C LEU A 114 0.12 -21.78 -14.06
N ARG A 115 -0.78 -21.30 -14.93
CA ARG A 115 -1.33 -22.03 -16.09
C ARG A 115 -1.86 -23.42 -15.75
N ALA A 116 -3.19 -23.56 -15.76
CA ALA A 116 -3.81 -24.84 -16.11
C ALA A 116 -3.05 -25.46 -17.29
N LYS A 117 -2.33 -26.55 -17.02
CA LYS A 117 -1.65 -27.38 -18.01
C LYS A 117 -2.76 -27.74 -19.02
N PRO A 118 -2.64 -27.41 -20.32
CA PRO A 118 -3.69 -27.79 -21.25
C PRO A 118 -3.78 -29.32 -21.21
N ALA A 119 -4.92 -29.82 -20.74
CA ALA A 119 -5.23 -31.22 -20.78
C ALA A 119 -5.08 -31.64 -22.24
N ARG A 120 -4.13 -32.54 -22.51
CA ARG A 120 -4.03 -33.23 -23.80
C ARG A 120 -5.40 -33.84 -24.09
N GLN A 121 -6.18 -33.20 -24.96
CA GLN A 121 -7.27 -33.86 -25.65
C GLN A 121 -6.64 -34.94 -26.53
N ARG A 122 -6.61 -36.16 -26.01
CA ARG A 122 -6.46 -37.37 -26.80
C ARG A 122 -7.88 -37.83 -27.13
N SER A 123 -8.26 -37.70 -28.39
CA SER A 123 -9.27 -38.54 -29.05
C SER A 123 -8.97 -38.52 -30.54
#